data_AF-B1HUP5-F1
#
_entry.id   AF-B1HUP5-F1
#
_cell.length_a   1.000
_cell.length_b   1.000
_cell.length_c   1.000
_cell.angle_alpha   90.00
_cell.angle_beta   90.00
_cell.angle_gamma   90.00
#
_symmetry.space_group_name_H-M   'P 1'
#
loop_
_entity.id
_entity.type
_entity.pdbx_description
1 polymer ?
#
loop_
_entity_poly.entity_id
_entity_poly.type
_entity_poly.pdbx_seq_one_letter_code
_entity_poly.pdbx_strand_id
1 'polypeptide(L)' 'MIDQMKDKLRMVNVDAMKSEHFDEANYENLTYLYEMVMKRESFSPSEMQAIVAELGALRK' A
#
# COMPACT_ATOMS: atom_id res chain seq x y z
N MET A 1 9.06 -2.81 -1.59
CA MET A 1 8.10 -2.28 -0.58
C MET A 1 6.67 -2.59 -1.00
N ILE A 2 6.27 -2.19 -2.21
CA ILE A 2 4.90 -2.42 -2.65
C ILE A 2 4.54 -3.90 -2.81
N ASP A 3 5.41 -4.72 -3.40
CA ASP A 3 5.14 -6.16 -3.54
C ASP A 3 4.93 -6.86 -2.18
N GLN A 4 5.69 -6.48 -1.16
CA GLN A 4 5.52 -7.02 0.20
C GLN A 4 4.19 -6.61 0.83
N MET A 5 3.72 -5.37 0.60
CA MET A 5 2.38 -4.97 1.04
C MET A 5 1.30 -5.73 0.27
N LYS A 6 1.52 -5.96 -1.03
CA LYS A 6 0.62 -6.70 -1.90
C LYS A 6 0.41 -8.13 -1.40
N ASP A 7 1.51 -8.80 -1.04
CA ASP A 7 1.48 -10.14 -0.44
C ASP A 7 0.80 -10.12 0.93
N LYS A 8 1.13 -9.14 1.77
CA LYS A 8 0.60 -9.04 3.14
C LYS A 8 -0.90 -8.73 3.18
N LEU A 9 -1.37 -7.86 2.28
CA LEU A 9 -2.78 -7.52 2.10
C LEU A 9 -3.52 -8.56 1.22
N ARG A 10 -2.83 -9.62 0.76
CA ARG A 10 -3.36 -10.69 -0.10
C ARG A 10 -4.12 -10.14 -1.31
N MET A 11 -3.59 -9.06 -1.90
CA MET A 11 -4.27 -8.36 -2.96
C MET A 11 -3.97 -9.00 -4.32
N VAL A 12 -4.98 -9.64 -4.90
CA VAL A 12 -4.87 -10.40 -6.15
C VAL A 12 -4.97 -9.51 -7.40
N ASN A 13 -5.59 -8.32 -7.27
CA ASN A 13 -5.88 -7.41 -8.39
C ASN A 13 -5.28 -6.02 -8.15
N VAL A 14 -3.97 -5.89 -8.23
CA VAL A 14 -3.35 -4.55 -8.16
C VAL A 14 -2.31 -4.37 -9.24
N ASP A 15 -2.79 -4.29 -10.47
CA ASP A 15 -2.06 -3.60 -11.54
C ASP A 15 -1.78 -2.14 -11.15
N ALA A 16 -2.58 -1.57 -10.23
CA ALA A 16 -2.41 -0.21 -9.70
C ALA A 16 -1.25 -0.03 -8.69
N MET A 17 -0.52 -1.09 -8.33
CA MET A 17 0.58 -1.08 -7.36
C MET A 17 1.96 -1.13 -8.03
N LYS A 18 2.07 -0.80 -9.32
CA LYS A 18 3.39 -0.68 -9.93
C LYS A 18 4.13 0.50 -9.35
N SER A 19 5.36 0.28 -8.91
CA SER A 19 6.30 1.29 -8.42
C SER A 19 6.48 2.47 -9.39
N GLU A 20 6.24 2.23 -10.69
CA GLU A 20 6.27 3.20 -11.78
C GLU A 20 5.21 4.32 -11.66
N HIS A 21 4.16 4.14 -10.86
CA HIS A 21 3.10 5.15 -10.66
C HIS A 21 3.32 6.06 -9.45
N PHE A 22 4.41 5.86 -8.71
CA PHE A 22 4.72 6.63 -7.51
C PHE A 22 5.90 7.55 -7.80
N ASP A 23 5.64 8.86 -7.86
CA ASP A 23 6.69 9.88 -7.95
C ASP A 23 7.43 10.01 -6.61
N GLU A 24 8.66 10.52 -6.66
CA GLU A 24 9.52 10.79 -5.50
C GLU A 24 8.83 11.64 -4.43
N ALA A 25 7.91 12.53 -4.83
CA ALA A 25 7.09 13.36 -3.94
C ALA A 25 6.20 12.55 -2.97
N ASN A 26 5.82 11.32 -3.35
CA ASN A 26 5.00 10.43 -2.54
C ASN A 26 5.83 9.32 -1.87
N TYR A 27 7.15 9.31 -2.04
CA TYR A 27 8.03 8.27 -1.49
C TYR A 27 7.99 8.23 0.04
N GLU A 28 8.00 9.40 0.71
CA GLU A 28 7.90 9.47 2.18
C GLU A 28 6.55 8.93 2.67
N ASN A 29 5.45 9.33 2.02
CA ASN A 29 4.11 8.87 2.38
C ASN A 29 3.95 7.36 2.17
N LEU A 30 4.47 6.84 1.06
CA LEU A 30 4.49 5.41 0.77
C LEU A 30 5.32 4.63 1.80
N THR A 31 6.48 5.17 2.18
CA THR A 31 7.36 4.56 3.19
C THR A 31 6.70 4.51 4.55
N TYR A 32 6.06 5.61 4.97
CA TYR A 32 5.31 5.67 6.22
C TYR A 32 4.19 4.63 6.27
N LEU A 33 3.38 4.56 5.21
CA LEU A 33 2.28 3.61 5.11
C LEU A 33 2.79 2.16 5.07
N TYR A 34 3.88 1.91 4.35
CA TYR A 34 4.57 0.62 4.34
C TYR A 34 5.01 0.19 5.74
N GLU A 35 5.68 1.06 6.49
CA GLU A 35 6.11 0.74 7.85
C GLU A 35 4.92 0.46 8.78
N MET A 36 3.85 1.24 8.66
CA MET A 36 2.62 1.01 9.43
C MET A 36 2.03 -0.37 9.11
N VAL A 37 1.97 -0.74 7.83
CA VAL A 37 1.44 -2.04 7.38
C VAL A 37 2.31 -3.19 7.89
N MET A 38 3.64 -3.03 7.84
CA MET A 38 4.58 -4.06 8.24
C MET A 38 4.61 -4.29 9.76
N LYS A 39 4.40 -3.24 10.57
CA LYS A 39 4.34 -3.32 12.04
C LYS A 39 3.15 -4.11 12.59
N ARG A 40 2.09 -4.31 11.80
CA ARG A 40 0.91 -5.08 12.21
C ARG A 40 0.90 -6.47 11.59
N GLU A 41 0.45 -7.47 12.33
CA GLU A 41 0.41 -8.86 11.86
C GLU A 41 -0.84 -9.18 11.04
N SER A 42 -1.96 -8.55 11.36
CA SER A 42 -3.24 -8.76 10.69
C SER A 42 -4.05 -7.46 10.62
N PHE A 43 -4.98 -7.42 9.67
CA PHE A 43 -5.87 -6.30 9.44
C PHE A 43 -7.30 -6.82 9.33
N SER A 44 -8.25 -6.08 9.90
CA SER A 44 -9.66 -6.29 9.63
C SER A 44 -10.00 -5.95 8.16
N PRO A 45 -11.11 -6.47 7.62
CA PRO A 45 -11.54 -6.14 6.25
C PRO A 45 -11.68 -4.63 6.00
N SER A 46 -12.19 -3.88 6.98
CA SER A 46 -12.36 -2.43 6.89
C SER A 46 -11.02 -1.70 6.84
N GLU A 47 -10.03 -2.14 7.62
CA GLU A 47 -8.69 -1.56 7.60
C GLU A 47 -7.98 -1.86 6.28
N MET A 48 -8.11 -3.08 5.76
CA MET A 48 -7.58 -3.40 4.43
C MET A 48 -8.18 -2.49 3.36
N GLN A 49 -9.49 -2.25 3.37
CA GLN A 49 -10.11 -1.32 2.41
C GLN A 49 -9.58 0.12 2.54
N ALA A 50 -9.40 0.61 3.77
CA ALA A 50 -8.85 1.95 4.00
C ALA A 50 -7.41 2.09 3.49
N ILE A 51 -6.54 1.11 3.78
CA ILE A 51 -5.15 1.09 3.32
C ILE A 51 -5.08 1.07 1.80
N VAL A 52 -5.96 0.30 1.15
CA VAL A 52 -6.04 0.22 -0.31
C VAL A 52 -6.51 1.55 -0.92
N ALA A 53 -7.48 2.21 -0.29
CA ALA A 53 -7.94 3.52 -0.73
C ALA A 53 -6.84 4.58 -0.64
N GLU A 54 -6.08 4.62 0.46
CA GLU A 54 -4.93 5.53 0.62
C GLU A 54 -3.83 5.24 -0.41
N LEU A 55 -3.49 3.96 -0.63
CA LEU A 55 -2.53 3.56 -1.66
C LEU A 55 -2.98 3.99 -3.06
N GLY A 56 -4.28 3.91 -3.35
CA GLY A 56 -4.87 4.40 -4.59
C GLY A 56 -4.81 5.93 -4.72
N ALA A 57 -4.90 6.67 -3.62
CA ALA A 57 -4.81 8.14 -3.60
C ALA A 57 -3.37 8.66 -3.76
N LEU A 58 -2.36 7.85 -3.41
CA LEU A 58 -0.94 8.16 -3.64
C LEU A 58 -0.50 7.97 -5.10
N ARG A 59 -1.36 7.36 -5.93
CA ARG A 59 -1.15 7.20 -7.37
C ARG A 59 -1.38 8.54 -8.08
N LYS A 60 -0.46 8.91 -8.97
CA LYS A 60 -0.62 10.08 -9.85
C LYS A 60 -1.66 9.84 -10.96
#